data_AF-A0AAD1HT33-F1
#
_entry.id   AF-A0AAD1HT33-F1
#
_cell.length_a   1.000
_cell.length_b   1.000
_cell.length_c   1.000
_cell.angle_alpha   90.00
_cell.angle_beta   90.00
_cell.angle_gamma   90.00
#
_symmetry.space_group_name_H-M   'P 1'
#
loop_
_entity.id
_entity.type
_entity.pdbx_description
1 polymer ?
#
loop_
_entity_poly.entity_id
_entity_poly.type
_entity_poly.pdbx_seq_one_letter_code
_entity_poly.pdbx_strand_id
1 'polypeptide(L)'
;MITPGPSKWQPKFPFPYDQTRGNVTDADINAQREMCQWYTAQYETLRRQIDRVQFNRITPNGPGVISGSGSDWDYSVRGIQRQVDIVTANIDQAVEFLAPRAQALTQSHDATGDTYFPIYEGESFYLLWQHLSNVNDGIKAHQPDWFTGPSVLRVKRWGTRISRSHVCD
;
A
#
# COMPACT_ATOMS: atom_id res chain seq x y z
N MET A 1 10.02 4.71 10.60
CA MET A 1 9.39 3.39 10.85
C MET A 1 8.69 3.39 12.20
N ILE A 2 7.54 2.73 12.34
CA ILE A 2 6.89 2.55 13.65
C ILE A 2 7.40 1.27 14.34
N THR A 3 7.44 1.28 15.67
CA THR A 3 7.63 0.07 16.47
C THR A 3 6.27 -0.35 17.00
N PRO A 4 5.76 -1.55 16.64
CA PRO A 4 4.48 -2.00 17.14
C PRO A 4 4.50 -2.10 18.66
N GLY A 5 3.44 -1.62 19.30
CA GLY A 5 3.26 -1.66 20.74
C GLY A 5 2.01 -2.44 21.15
N PRO A 6 1.75 -2.54 22.46
CA PRO A 6 0.51 -3.07 22.98
C PRO A 6 -0.69 -2.33 22.38
N SER A 7 -1.68 -3.07 21.87
CA SER A 7 -2.89 -2.52 21.28
C SER A 7 -4.12 -3.32 21.72
N LYS A 8 -5.22 -2.61 21.94
CA LYS A 8 -6.53 -3.19 22.28
C LYS A 8 -7.33 -3.63 21.06
N TRP A 9 -6.79 -3.43 19.86
CA TRP A 9 -7.43 -3.81 18.61
C TRP A 9 -7.79 -5.29 18.58
N GLN A 10 -8.97 -5.59 18.04
CA GLN A 10 -9.51 -6.93 17.88
C GLN A 10 -10.07 -7.08 16.44
N PRO A 11 -9.95 -8.29 15.84
CA PRO A 11 -10.48 -8.54 14.51
C PRO A 11 -12.02 -8.42 14.49
N LYS A 12 -12.53 -7.89 13.40
CA LYS A 12 -13.98 -7.82 13.12
C LYS A 12 -14.37 -8.98 12.22
N PHE A 13 -15.57 -9.51 12.42
CA PHE A 13 -16.13 -10.60 11.62
C PHE A 13 -17.54 -10.26 11.15
N PRO A 14 -17.72 -9.22 10.31
CA PRO A 14 -19.02 -8.95 9.69
C PRO A 14 -19.35 -10.08 8.71
N PHE A 15 -20.62 -10.29 8.40
CA PHE A 15 -21.00 -11.25 7.36
C PHE A 15 -20.27 -10.94 6.03
N PRO A 16 -19.67 -11.93 5.33
CA PRO A 16 -19.66 -13.37 5.62
C PRO A 16 -18.45 -13.88 6.42
N TYR A 17 -17.60 -12.99 6.94
CA TYR A 17 -16.40 -13.35 7.70
C TYR A 17 -16.69 -14.04 9.05
N ASP A 18 -17.92 -13.95 9.55
CA ASP A 18 -18.40 -14.74 10.68
C ASP A 18 -18.32 -16.25 10.41
N GLN A 19 -18.53 -16.66 9.16
CA GLN A 19 -18.46 -18.06 8.73
C GLN A 19 -17.02 -18.56 8.58
N THR A 20 -16.08 -17.68 8.24
CA THR A 20 -14.66 -18.02 8.04
C THR A 20 -13.81 -17.79 9.28
N ARG A 21 -14.41 -17.34 10.40
CA ARG A 21 -13.72 -17.02 11.65
C ARG A 21 -12.87 -18.18 12.18
N GLY A 22 -13.30 -19.43 12.01
CA GLY A 22 -12.56 -20.61 12.44
C GLY A 22 -11.22 -20.83 11.71
N ASN A 23 -11.04 -20.17 10.56
CA ASN A 23 -9.82 -20.26 9.75
C ASN A 23 -8.83 -19.11 10.04
N VAL A 24 -9.17 -18.17 10.93
CA VAL A 24 -8.28 -17.09 11.34
C VAL A 24 -7.34 -17.58 12.44
N THR A 25 -6.05 -17.38 12.22
CA THR A 25 -4.97 -17.78 13.14
C THR A 25 -4.52 -16.63 14.03
N ASP A 26 -3.80 -16.93 15.11
CA ASP A 26 -3.16 -15.91 15.94
C ASP A 26 -2.13 -15.08 15.14
N ALA A 27 -1.48 -15.68 14.15
CA ALA A 27 -0.56 -14.99 13.26
C ALA A 27 -1.28 -13.91 12.42
N ASP A 28 -2.47 -14.23 11.88
CA ASP A 28 -3.31 -13.27 11.15
C ASP A 28 -3.68 -12.07 12.02
N ILE A 29 -4.12 -12.36 13.25
CA ILE A 29 -4.55 -11.35 14.21
C ILE A 29 -3.37 -10.44 14.60
N ASN A 30 -2.21 -11.03 14.91
CA ASN A 30 -1.02 -10.25 15.26
C ASN A 30 -0.54 -9.41 14.08
N ALA A 31 -0.48 -9.99 12.88
CA ALA A 31 -0.08 -9.28 11.66
C ALA A 31 -1.01 -8.09 11.40
N GLN A 32 -2.33 -8.30 11.39
CA GLN A 32 -3.28 -7.22 11.11
C GLN A 32 -3.28 -6.15 12.20
N ARG A 33 -3.12 -6.51 13.48
CA ARG A 33 -2.98 -5.55 14.58
C ARG A 33 -1.83 -4.58 14.33
N GLU A 34 -0.67 -5.10 13.94
CA GLU A 34 0.53 -4.31 13.70
C GLU A 34 0.43 -3.49 12.40
N MET A 35 -0.16 -4.06 11.35
CA MET A 35 -0.46 -3.33 10.12
C MET A 35 -1.44 -2.19 10.35
N CYS A 36 -2.42 -2.35 11.25
CA CYS A 36 -3.33 -1.27 11.64
C CYS A 36 -2.61 -0.14 12.38
N GLN A 37 -1.66 -0.45 13.27
CA GLN A 37 -0.82 0.57 13.91
C GLN A 37 -0.03 1.38 12.87
N TRP A 38 0.55 0.70 11.88
CA TRP A 38 1.27 1.36 10.79
C TRP A 38 0.32 2.20 9.92
N TYR A 39 -0.85 1.65 9.57
CA TYR A 39 -1.82 2.30 8.71
C TYR A 39 -2.27 3.62 9.31
N THR A 40 -2.73 3.60 10.57
CA THR A 40 -3.18 4.79 11.29
C THR A 40 -2.08 5.84 11.46
N ALA A 41 -0.83 5.40 11.66
CA ALA A 41 0.28 6.32 11.89
C ALA A 41 0.89 6.91 10.60
N GLN A 42 0.95 6.14 9.51
CA GLN A 42 1.82 6.46 8.37
C GLN A 42 1.13 6.51 7.01
N TYR A 43 0.03 5.79 6.79
CA TYR A 43 -0.54 5.61 5.45
C TYR A 43 -0.87 6.93 4.75
N GLU A 44 -1.61 7.82 5.41
CA GLU A 44 -2.07 9.06 4.80
C GLU A 44 -0.93 10.04 4.48
N THR A 45 0.13 10.03 5.30
CA THR A 45 1.32 10.82 5.03
C THR A 45 2.08 10.26 3.83
N LEU A 46 2.28 8.94 3.76
CA LEU A 46 2.94 8.28 2.64
C LEU A 46 2.16 8.47 1.33
N ARG A 47 0.83 8.28 1.35
CA ARG A 47 -0.05 8.49 0.19
C ARG A 47 0.10 9.91 -0.39
N ARG A 48 0.13 10.93 0.47
CA ARG A 48 0.30 12.33 0.05
C ARG A 48 1.69 12.61 -0.52
N GLN A 49 2.74 11.93 -0.03
CA GLN A 49 4.08 12.03 -0.61
C GLN A 49 4.13 11.42 -2.01
N ILE A 50 3.54 10.23 -2.19
CA ILE A 50 3.41 9.58 -3.50
C ILE A 50 2.69 10.50 -4.48
N ASP A 51 1.51 11.01 -4.10
CA ASP A 51 0.71 11.89 -4.95
C ASP A 51 1.46 13.15 -5.36
N ARG A 52 2.25 13.73 -4.45
CA ARG A 52 3.07 14.91 -4.73
C ARG A 52 4.15 14.61 -5.77
N VAL A 53 4.84 13.48 -5.66
CA VAL A 53 5.88 13.09 -6.62
C VAL A 53 5.26 12.82 -7.99
N GLN A 54 4.14 12.09 -8.05
CA GLN A 54 3.42 11.83 -9.31
C GLN A 54 3.00 13.12 -10.01
N PHE A 55 2.47 14.08 -9.24
CA PHE A 55 2.09 15.37 -9.81
C PHE A 55 3.31 16.17 -10.29
N ASN A 56 4.35 16.30 -9.46
CA ASN A 56 5.48 17.18 -9.75
C ASN A 56 6.34 16.72 -10.93
N ARG A 57 6.38 15.41 -11.23
CA ARG A 57 7.10 14.90 -12.39
C ARG A 57 6.36 15.09 -13.73
N ILE A 58 5.05 15.37 -13.69
CA ILE A 58 4.22 15.68 -14.86
C ILE A 58 4.01 17.21 -14.92
N THR A 59 4.99 17.97 -15.41
CA THR A 59 4.84 19.43 -15.53
C THR A 59 5.08 19.97 -16.95
N PRO A 60 4.32 21.01 -17.40
CA PRO A 60 4.40 21.61 -18.75
C PRO A 60 5.75 22.10 -19.22
N ASN A 61 6.63 22.49 -18.30
CA ASN A 61 8.00 22.96 -18.57
C ASN A 61 9.04 22.05 -17.89
N GLY A 62 8.57 20.97 -17.28
CA GLY A 62 9.40 19.87 -16.85
C GLY A 62 9.54 18.90 -18.01
N PRO A 63 10.19 17.78 -17.80
CA PRO A 63 10.42 16.79 -18.83
C PRO A 63 9.10 16.12 -19.33
N GLY A 64 7.93 16.49 -18.81
CA GLY A 64 6.62 16.17 -19.37
C GLY A 64 6.06 17.24 -20.34
N VAL A 65 6.85 17.87 -21.22
CA VAL A 65 6.33 18.89 -22.16
C VAL A 65 5.46 18.24 -23.25
N ILE A 66 4.14 18.21 -22.99
CA ILE A 66 2.93 18.40 -23.83
C ILE A 66 2.78 17.63 -25.17
N SER A 67 3.80 16.93 -25.65
CA SER A 67 3.71 16.04 -26.82
C SER A 67 4.53 14.78 -26.57
N GLY A 68 3.88 13.77 -25.99
CA GLY A 68 4.47 12.47 -25.69
C GLY A 68 4.97 12.37 -24.24
N SER A 69 4.80 11.19 -23.67
CA SER A 69 5.17 10.69 -22.34
C SER A 69 6.69 10.69 -22.07
N GLY A 70 7.39 11.73 -22.56
CA GLY A 70 8.77 11.61 -23.02
C GLY A 70 9.83 11.81 -21.97
N SER A 71 9.56 12.43 -20.82
CA SER A 71 10.60 12.55 -19.78
C SER A 71 10.12 12.70 -18.32
N ASP A 72 8.88 12.36 -17.95
CA ASP A 72 8.48 12.22 -16.52
C ASP A 72 9.28 11.13 -15.74
N TRP A 73 10.11 10.36 -16.44
CA TRP A 73 11.15 9.47 -15.92
C TRP A 73 12.47 10.18 -15.55
N ASP A 74 12.71 11.39 -16.06
CA ASP A 74 13.91 12.18 -15.76
C ASP A 74 13.73 12.98 -14.47
N TYR A 75 14.44 12.57 -13.42
CA TYR A 75 14.38 13.20 -12.10
C TYR A 75 15.45 14.27 -11.88
N SER A 76 16.35 14.47 -12.85
CA SER A 76 17.46 15.44 -12.75
C SER A 76 16.98 16.89 -12.70
N VAL A 77 15.76 17.13 -13.17
CA VAL A 77 15.14 18.45 -13.23
C VAL A 77 14.53 18.88 -11.90
N ARG A 78 14.58 20.18 -11.60
CA ARG A 78 13.70 20.86 -10.61
C ARG A 78 13.67 20.22 -9.21
N GLY A 79 14.75 19.53 -8.82
CA GLY A 79 14.85 18.85 -7.53
C GLY A 79 13.88 17.66 -7.37
N ILE A 80 13.38 17.09 -8.46
CA ILE A 80 12.52 15.89 -8.43
C ILE A 80 13.26 14.71 -7.81
N GLN A 81 14.55 14.53 -8.12
CA GLN A 81 15.38 13.47 -7.54
C GLN A 81 15.29 13.44 -6.01
N ARG A 82 15.44 14.58 -5.34
CA ARG A 82 15.34 14.64 -3.88
C ARG A 82 13.97 14.21 -3.35
N GLN A 83 12.89 14.52 -4.07
CA GLN A 83 11.54 14.09 -3.69
C GLN A 83 11.35 12.59 -3.90
N VAL A 84 11.90 12.07 -5.00
CA VAL A 84 11.94 10.63 -5.32
C VAL A 84 12.73 9.87 -4.26
N ASP A 85 13.91 10.34 -3.88
CA ASP A 85 14.75 9.69 -2.85
C ASP A 85 14.01 9.60 -1.51
N ILE A 86 13.33 10.68 -1.11
CA ILE A 86 12.55 10.72 0.13
C ILE A 86 11.36 9.76 0.05
N VAL A 87 10.57 9.78 -1.03
CA VAL A 87 9.36 8.95 -1.12
C VAL A 87 9.72 7.48 -1.24
N THR A 88 10.73 7.12 -2.04
CA THR A 88 11.13 5.72 -2.23
C THR A 88 11.73 5.14 -0.94
N ALA A 89 12.54 5.91 -0.20
CA ALA A 89 13.01 5.48 1.12
C ALA A 89 11.85 5.26 2.13
N ASN A 90 10.80 6.09 2.09
CA ASN A 90 9.63 5.90 2.94
C ASN A 90 8.76 4.72 2.50
N ILE A 91 8.64 4.48 1.18
CA ILE A 91 7.94 3.29 0.68
C ILE A 91 8.74 2.03 1.04
N ASP A 92 10.07 2.03 0.92
CA ASP A 92 10.92 0.92 1.35
C ASP A 92 10.67 0.55 2.82
N GLN A 93 10.69 1.53 3.73
CA GLN A 93 10.38 1.30 5.14
C GLN A 93 8.97 0.74 5.35
N ALA A 94 7.98 1.23 4.59
CA ALA A 94 6.62 0.72 4.65
C ALA A 94 6.52 -0.72 4.14
N VAL A 95 7.15 -1.03 3.01
CA VAL A 95 7.16 -2.35 2.40
C VAL A 95 7.90 -3.35 3.29
N GLU A 96 9.05 -2.98 3.86
CA GLU A 96 9.80 -3.82 4.81
C GLU A 96 8.99 -4.11 6.07
N PHE A 97 8.24 -3.13 6.58
CA PHE A 97 7.33 -3.35 7.69
C PHE A 97 6.15 -4.24 7.30
N LEU A 98 5.50 -3.99 6.16
CA LEU A 98 4.27 -4.67 5.76
C LEU A 98 4.52 -6.08 5.22
N ALA A 99 5.63 -6.34 4.52
CA ALA A 99 5.90 -7.60 3.82
C ALA A 99 5.74 -8.85 4.71
N PRO A 100 6.46 -8.98 5.86
CA PRO A 100 6.32 -10.18 6.69
C PRO A 100 4.92 -10.34 7.28
N ARG A 101 4.18 -9.23 7.46
CA ARG A 101 2.82 -9.23 8.04
C ARG A 101 1.77 -9.60 6.99
N ALA A 102 1.88 -9.04 5.79
CA ALA A 102 1.03 -9.36 4.65
C ALA A 102 1.22 -10.83 4.22
N GLN A 103 2.47 -11.30 4.19
CA GLN A 103 2.79 -12.68 3.83
C GLN A 103 2.43 -13.71 4.92
N ALA A 104 2.31 -13.29 6.18
CA ALA A 104 1.81 -14.13 7.25
C ALA A 104 0.30 -14.38 7.18
N LEU A 105 -0.44 -13.58 6.40
CA LEU A 105 -1.88 -13.72 6.30
C LEU A 105 -2.28 -15.04 5.61
N THR A 106 -3.14 -15.81 6.27
CA THR A 106 -3.73 -17.03 5.77
C THR A 106 -4.50 -16.75 4.48
N GLN A 107 -4.17 -17.51 3.45
CA GLN A 107 -4.94 -17.61 2.21
C GLN A 107 -5.57 -19.00 2.17
N SER A 108 -6.89 -19.04 2.01
CA SER A 108 -7.68 -20.28 1.94
C SER A 108 -8.42 -20.33 0.61
N HIS A 109 -8.95 -21.51 0.27
CA HIS A 109 -9.75 -21.72 -0.93
C HIS A 109 -11.21 -21.99 -0.56
N ASP A 110 -12.14 -21.45 -1.34
CA ASP A 110 -13.56 -21.79 -1.23
C ASP A 110 -13.90 -23.08 -1.99
N ALA A 111 -15.18 -23.46 -1.99
CA ALA A 111 -15.65 -24.68 -2.65
C ALA A 111 -15.45 -24.66 -4.18
N THR A 112 -15.28 -23.48 -4.77
CA THR A 112 -14.98 -23.28 -6.20
C THR A 112 -13.47 -23.16 -6.49
N GLY A 113 -12.63 -23.19 -5.46
CA GLY A 113 -11.17 -23.07 -5.56
C GLY A 113 -10.65 -21.63 -5.52
N ASP A 114 -11.53 -20.63 -5.40
CA ASP A 114 -11.14 -19.23 -5.37
C ASP A 114 -10.41 -18.91 -4.05
N THR A 115 -9.31 -18.15 -4.17
CA THR A 115 -8.49 -17.77 -3.00
C THR A 115 -9.14 -16.62 -2.25
N TYR A 116 -9.25 -16.75 -0.94
CA TYR A 116 -9.76 -15.70 -0.06
C TYR A 116 -8.91 -15.58 1.21
N PHE A 117 -9.00 -14.42 1.86
CA PHE A 117 -8.41 -14.16 3.15
C PHE A 117 -9.46 -14.36 4.24
N PRO A 118 -9.30 -15.28 5.21
CA PRO A 118 -10.29 -15.50 6.26
C PRO A 118 -10.42 -14.34 7.25
N ILE A 119 -9.40 -13.49 7.39
CA ILE A 119 -9.42 -12.31 8.25
C ILE A 119 -9.98 -11.10 7.50
N TYR A 120 -10.93 -10.40 8.12
CA TYR A 120 -11.62 -9.26 7.50
C TYR A 120 -10.62 -8.17 7.06
N GLU A 121 -10.71 -7.73 5.80
CA GLU A 121 -9.77 -6.77 5.17
C GLU A 121 -8.31 -7.26 5.06
N GLY A 122 -8.04 -8.55 5.28
CA GLY A 122 -6.71 -9.13 5.04
C GLY A 122 -6.23 -8.93 3.60
N GLU A 123 -7.11 -9.15 2.63
CA GLU A 123 -6.85 -8.89 1.20
C GLU A 123 -6.44 -7.43 0.95
N SER A 124 -7.12 -6.48 1.59
CA SER A 124 -6.85 -5.05 1.41
C SER A 124 -5.45 -4.68 1.91
N PHE A 125 -4.99 -5.25 3.02
CA PHE A 125 -3.62 -5.07 3.49
C PHE A 125 -2.59 -5.72 2.57
N TYR A 126 -2.87 -6.96 2.13
CA TYR A 126 -2.00 -7.69 1.22
C TYR A 126 -1.77 -6.92 -0.09
N LEU A 127 -2.87 -6.45 -0.71
CA LEU A 127 -2.79 -5.73 -1.97
C LEU A 127 -2.29 -4.30 -1.80
N LEU A 128 -2.52 -3.65 -0.65
CA LEU A 128 -1.88 -2.38 -0.35
C LEU A 128 -0.35 -2.51 -0.34
N TRP A 129 0.18 -3.52 0.36
CA TRP A 129 1.61 -3.83 0.38
C TRP A 129 2.16 -4.11 -1.02
N GLN A 130 1.52 -5.01 -1.77
CA GLN A 130 1.95 -5.38 -3.12
C GLN A 130 2.02 -4.16 -4.05
N HIS A 131 0.99 -3.30 -4.02
CA HIS A 131 0.97 -2.13 -4.88
C HIS A 131 1.92 -1.02 -4.42
N LEU A 132 2.20 -0.89 -3.12
CA LEU A 132 3.29 -0.03 -2.64
C LEU A 132 4.65 -0.48 -3.20
N SER A 133 4.93 -1.79 -3.20
CA SER A 133 6.14 -2.34 -3.83
C SER A 133 6.20 -1.98 -5.31
N ASN A 134 5.13 -2.22 -6.07
CA ASN A 134 5.09 -1.92 -7.51
C ASN A 134 5.28 -0.42 -7.81
N VAL A 135 4.72 0.48 -6.98
CA VAL A 135 4.93 1.92 -7.13
C VAL A 135 6.41 2.25 -6.91
N ASN A 136 7.01 1.70 -5.86
CA ASN A 136 8.41 1.94 -5.53
C ASN A 136 9.36 1.44 -6.62
N ASP A 137 9.16 0.21 -7.09
CA ASP A 137 9.98 -0.40 -8.14
C ASP A 137 9.86 0.38 -9.44
N GLY A 138 8.65 0.82 -9.79
CA GLY A 138 8.44 1.65 -10.97
C GLY A 138 9.12 3.02 -10.87
N ILE A 139 9.05 3.70 -9.72
CA ILE A 139 9.75 4.98 -9.52
C ILE A 139 11.27 4.76 -9.58
N LYS A 140 11.81 3.75 -8.88
CA LYS A 140 13.26 3.45 -8.88
C LYS A 140 13.78 3.04 -10.26
N ALA A 141 12.96 2.37 -11.05
CA ALA A 141 13.29 2.01 -12.43
C ALA A 141 13.07 3.17 -13.42
N HIS A 142 12.84 4.39 -12.94
CA HIS A 142 12.57 5.56 -13.76
C HIS A 142 11.44 5.30 -14.76
N GLN A 143 10.37 4.61 -14.32
CA GLN A 143 9.21 4.40 -15.18
C GLN A 143 8.34 5.67 -15.21
N PRO A 144 7.78 5.99 -16.39
CA PRO A 144 6.82 7.08 -16.54
C PRO A 144 5.61 6.98 -15.60
N ASP A 145 4.91 8.10 -15.43
CA ASP A 145 3.75 8.17 -14.56
C ASP A 145 2.59 7.31 -15.01
N TRP A 146 2.35 7.25 -16.32
CA TRP A 146 1.32 6.38 -16.87
C TRP A 146 1.57 4.88 -16.54
N PHE A 147 2.82 4.47 -16.31
CA PHE A 147 3.16 3.09 -15.95
C PHE A 147 2.88 2.82 -14.46
N THR A 148 3.32 3.71 -13.57
CA THR A 148 3.11 3.53 -12.11
C THR A 148 1.71 3.97 -11.63
N GLY A 149 1.02 4.80 -12.40
CA GLY A 149 -0.28 5.40 -12.07
C GLY A 149 -1.35 4.36 -11.72
N PRO A 150 -1.53 3.27 -12.48
CA PRO A 150 -2.42 2.18 -12.10
C PRO A 150 -2.14 1.60 -10.71
N SER A 151 -0.87 1.41 -10.34
CA SER A 151 -0.50 0.94 -9.00
C SER A 151 -0.78 1.98 -7.92
N VAL A 152 -0.55 3.27 -8.18
CA VAL A 152 -0.93 4.35 -7.26
C VAL A 152 -2.44 4.37 -7.00
N LEU A 153 -3.26 4.21 -8.04
CA LEU A 153 -4.71 4.13 -7.88
C LEU A 153 -5.12 2.91 -7.07
N ARG A 154 -4.41 1.79 -7.19
CA ARG A 154 -4.63 0.60 -6.36
C ARG A 154 -4.24 0.83 -4.89
N VAL A 155 -3.11 1.49 -4.62
CA VAL A 155 -2.73 1.91 -3.24
C VAL A 155 -3.84 2.76 -2.60
N LYS A 156 -4.42 3.69 -3.36
CA LYS A 156 -5.56 4.53 -2.89
C LYS A 156 -6.83 3.71 -2.65
N ARG A 157 -7.16 2.80 -3.58
CA ARG A 157 -8.34 1.93 -3.48
C ARG A 157 -8.30 1.08 -2.22
N TRP A 158 -7.17 0.41 -1.97
CA TRP A 158 -7.04 -0.52 -0.84
C TRP A 158 -6.97 0.21 0.50
N GLY A 159 -6.28 1.35 0.58
CA GLY A 159 -6.37 2.17 1.79
C GLY A 159 -7.77 2.75 2.02
N THR A 160 -8.47 3.18 0.97
CA THR A 160 -9.87 3.63 1.12
C THR A 160 -10.77 2.51 1.65
N ARG A 161 -10.54 1.25 1.24
CA ARG A 161 -11.25 0.09 1.82
C ARG A 161 -10.96 -0.08 3.31
N ILE A 162 -9.69 -0.09 3.72
CA ILE A 162 -9.28 -0.18 5.12
C ILE A 162 -9.88 0.95 5.97
N SER A 163 -9.88 2.17 5.45
CA SER A 163 -10.44 3.32 6.16
C SER A 163 -11.97 3.23 6.28
N ARG A 164 -12.68 2.86 5.21
CA ARG A 164 -14.15 2.81 5.21
C ARG A 164 -14.72 1.62 5.97
N SER A 165 -13.97 0.53 6.09
CA SER A 165 -14.35 -0.63 6.87
C SER A 165 -14.21 -0.42 8.37
N HIS A 166 -13.54 0.67 8.79
CA HIS A 166 -13.17 0.91 10.16
C HIS A 166 -12.37 -0.25 10.77
N VAL A 167 -11.69 -1.08 9.97
CA VAL A 167 -11.07 -2.31 10.49
C VAL A 167 -10.01 -2.03 11.54
N CYS A 168 -9.37 -0.86 11.52
CA CYS A 168 -8.31 -0.47 12.46
C CYS A 168 -8.77 0.32 13.69
N ASP A 169 -10.08 0.52 13.86
CA ASP A 169 -10.67 1.22 15.01
C ASP A 169 -10.69 0.33 16.26
#